data_AF-A0A848LNC7-F1
#
_entry.id   AF-A0A848LNC7-F1
#
_cell.length_a   1.000
_cell.length_b   1.000
_cell.length_c   1.000
_cell.angle_alpha   90.00
_cell.angle_beta   90.00
_cell.angle_gamma   90.00
#
_symmetry.space_group_name_H-M   'P 1'
#
loop_
_entity.id
_entity.type
_entity.pdbx_description
1 polymer ?
#
loop_
_entity_poly.entity_id
_entity_poly.type
_entity_poly.pdbx_seq_one_letter_code
_entity_poly.pdbx_strand_id
1 'polypeptide(L)'
;MMVDVFEEHLAEASFLWSQWEQALVAPDFTLDEAAGVEERMLAHLDGLSGAGALAVEALTPLVNESADPGEVFAATWTLLALSPSVALEAVKARAGEAPPLVGAALRRAMELAEDAGMEATLVSWLTTSEPVPRALALEVLTFRGRAPANVVVELLGHPEGAVSAAALRALRPSSKVPPPRELEALLGDTRPEVRRAAFEAGLLFGMRQAWAANDVDPATCTGALRKQAWVLRALVGEEKALERIIAALKEEAAREDALWALGFSGRRTAADACLEAMAGPPRVARLAGEAFSAITGLRLEERYALPEEEPGDALPPLEEEDLDADLSLHPEDALPRPAPTEIARWWQTVRKDFAPSSRYLGGHPFTGAGLLEALSQGPMRRRHVHAQELLLRTQGAQAVQVRAFSARQRDELARASAIRERLPAWAFGA
;
A
#
# COMPACT_ATOMS: atom_id res chain seq x y z
N MET A 1 23.72 -32.67 -4.32
CA MET A 1 24.32 -31.87 -3.22
C MET A 1 24.45 -30.40 -3.58
N MET A 2 25.22 -29.98 -4.59
CA MET A 2 25.28 -28.55 -4.97
C MET A 2 23.98 -28.07 -5.66
N VAL A 3 23.34 -28.93 -6.44
CA VAL A 3 22.02 -28.67 -7.05
C VAL A 3 20.92 -28.63 -5.98
N ASP A 4 20.90 -29.61 -5.07
CA ASP A 4 19.91 -29.69 -3.98
C ASP A 4 19.97 -28.45 -3.07
N VAL A 5 21.16 -27.91 -2.80
CA VAL A 5 21.33 -26.67 -2.01
C VAL A 5 20.82 -25.45 -2.79
N PHE A 6 21.01 -25.40 -4.10
CA PHE A 6 20.50 -24.32 -4.95
C PHE A 6 18.96 -24.33 -5.01
N GLU A 7 18.36 -25.50 -5.20
CA GLU A 7 16.90 -25.69 -5.20
C GLU A 7 16.29 -25.27 -3.85
N GLU A 8 16.94 -25.62 -2.73
CA GLU A 8 16.52 -25.19 -1.40
C GLU A 8 16.57 -23.67 -1.25
N HIS A 9 17.65 -23.01 -1.70
CA HIS A 9 17.73 -21.55 -1.67
C HIS A 9 16.62 -20.89 -2.50
N LEU A 10 16.27 -21.46 -3.66
CA LEU A 10 15.20 -20.94 -4.50
C LEU A 10 13.83 -21.10 -3.83
N ALA A 11 13.54 -22.28 -3.29
CA ALA A 11 12.29 -22.58 -2.61
C ALA A 11 12.10 -21.68 -1.38
N GLU A 12 13.12 -21.56 -0.53
CA GLU A 12 13.07 -20.72 0.66
C GLU A 12 12.99 -19.22 0.30
N ALA A 13 13.72 -18.74 -0.71
CA ALA A 13 13.62 -17.35 -1.15
C ALA A 13 12.22 -17.01 -1.68
N SER A 14 11.62 -17.90 -2.49
CA SER A 14 10.27 -17.75 -3.02
C SER A 14 9.22 -17.69 -1.89
N PHE A 15 9.32 -18.61 -0.93
CA PHE A 15 8.41 -18.70 0.20
C PHE A 15 8.54 -17.49 1.15
N LEU A 16 9.78 -17.10 1.49
CA LEU A 16 10.04 -15.95 2.36
C LEU A 16 9.65 -14.63 1.70
N TRP A 17 9.78 -14.48 0.39
CA TRP A 17 9.26 -13.32 -0.32
C TRP A 17 7.75 -13.18 -0.19
N SER A 18 7.02 -14.27 -0.37
CA SER A 18 5.55 -14.29 -0.22
C SER A 18 5.14 -13.89 1.20
N GLN A 19 5.82 -14.43 2.22
CA GLN A 19 5.61 -14.05 3.62
C GLN A 19 5.96 -12.58 3.88
N TRP A 20 7.04 -12.07 3.30
CA TRP A 20 7.44 -10.68 3.45
C TRP A 20 6.42 -9.72 2.82
N GLU A 21 5.94 -9.99 1.61
CA GLU A 21 4.88 -9.17 0.97
C GLU A 21 3.56 -9.17 1.78
N GLN A 22 3.22 -10.29 2.42
CA GLN A 22 2.09 -10.36 3.37
C GLN A 22 2.37 -9.55 4.63
N ALA A 23 3.55 -9.69 5.23
CA ALA A 23 3.98 -8.92 6.41
C ALA A 23 3.94 -7.41 6.15
N LEU A 24 4.25 -6.95 4.93
CA LEU A 24 4.18 -5.54 4.54
C LEU A 24 2.77 -4.92 4.63
N VAL A 25 1.72 -5.74 4.73
CA VAL A 25 0.32 -5.30 4.87
C VAL A 25 -0.41 -5.92 6.06
N ALA A 26 0.28 -6.66 6.91
CA ALA A 26 -0.32 -7.37 8.03
C ALA A 26 -0.66 -6.39 9.19
N PRO A 27 -1.79 -6.59 9.89
CA PRO A 27 -2.19 -5.74 11.01
C PRO A 27 -1.45 -6.04 12.32
N ASP A 28 -0.82 -7.20 12.41
CA ASP A 28 -0.13 -7.77 13.57
C ASP A 28 1.40 -7.75 13.42
N PHE A 29 1.91 -7.20 12.31
CA PHE A 29 3.34 -6.98 12.10
C PHE A 29 3.73 -5.51 12.30
N THR A 30 4.95 -5.33 12.77
CA THR A 30 5.73 -4.09 12.76
C THR A 30 6.79 -4.11 11.67
N LEU A 31 7.44 -2.97 11.41
CA LEU A 31 8.56 -2.89 10.47
C LEU A 31 9.75 -3.78 10.91
N ASP A 32 10.01 -3.89 12.21
CA ASP A 32 11.13 -4.67 12.72
C ASP A 32 10.89 -6.18 12.58
N GLU A 33 9.65 -6.65 12.78
CA GLU A 33 9.29 -8.05 12.52
C GLU A 33 9.33 -8.39 11.03
N ALA A 34 8.83 -7.49 10.17
CA ALA A 34 8.94 -7.66 8.72
C ALA A 34 10.41 -7.67 8.26
N ALA A 35 11.28 -6.89 8.91
CA ALA A 35 12.72 -6.89 8.62
C ALA A 35 13.39 -8.23 8.99
N GLY A 36 12.89 -8.97 9.98
CA GLY A 36 13.38 -10.31 10.30
C GLY A 36 13.09 -11.35 9.21
N VAL A 37 11.91 -11.26 8.57
CA VAL A 37 11.58 -12.10 7.39
C VAL A 37 12.43 -11.68 6.19
N GLU A 38 12.59 -10.36 6.00
CA GLU A 38 13.41 -9.76 4.95
C GLU A 38 14.88 -10.24 5.01
N GLU A 39 15.50 -10.22 6.19
CA GLU A 39 16.89 -10.64 6.38
C GLU A 39 17.10 -12.10 5.96
N ARG A 40 16.18 -12.98 6.35
CA ARG A 40 16.22 -14.40 5.94
C ARG A 40 16.07 -14.55 4.44
N MET A 41 15.10 -13.85 3.83
CA MET A 41 14.89 -13.87 2.37
C MET A 41 16.16 -13.43 1.63
N LEU A 42 16.77 -12.30 2.05
CA LEU A 42 17.99 -11.78 1.44
C LEU A 42 19.15 -12.78 1.55
N ALA A 43 19.30 -13.48 2.68
CA ALA A 43 20.34 -14.50 2.83
C ALA A 43 20.19 -15.65 1.81
N HIS A 44 18.97 -16.06 1.46
CA HIS A 44 18.74 -17.07 0.42
C HIS A 44 18.99 -16.52 -0.99
N LEU A 45 18.61 -15.27 -1.27
CA LEU A 45 18.91 -14.60 -2.54
C LEU A 45 20.43 -14.40 -2.75
N ASP A 46 21.17 -14.10 -1.70
CA ASP A 46 22.63 -14.05 -1.71
C ASP A 46 23.23 -15.43 -1.98
N GLY A 47 22.64 -16.49 -1.40
CA GLY A 47 22.98 -17.89 -1.68
C GLY A 47 22.81 -18.25 -3.17
N LEU A 48 21.70 -17.86 -3.78
CA LEU A 48 21.46 -18.03 -5.23
C LEU A 48 22.48 -17.27 -6.07
N SER A 49 22.77 -16.02 -5.69
CA SER A 49 23.75 -15.17 -6.36
C SER A 49 25.16 -15.79 -6.32
N GLY A 50 25.52 -16.44 -5.21
CA GLY A 50 26.80 -17.13 -5.04
C GLY A 50 27.06 -18.28 -6.03
N ALA A 51 26.01 -18.85 -6.64
CA ALA A 51 26.16 -19.91 -7.65
C ALA A 51 26.56 -19.38 -9.05
N GLY A 52 26.57 -18.06 -9.27
CA GLY A 52 27.14 -17.42 -10.45
C GLY A 52 26.53 -17.91 -11.77
N ALA A 53 27.38 -18.38 -12.70
CA ALA A 53 26.94 -18.80 -14.03
C ALA A 53 25.90 -19.95 -14.02
N LEU A 54 25.98 -20.86 -13.04
CA LEU A 54 24.99 -21.93 -12.86
C LEU A 54 23.60 -21.35 -12.58
N ALA A 55 23.52 -20.31 -11.73
CA ALA A 55 22.28 -19.63 -11.42
C ALA A 55 21.69 -18.94 -12.66
N VAL A 56 22.54 -18.38 -13.53
CA VAL A 56 22.06 -17.75 -14.77
C VAL A 56 21.34 -18.76 -15.67
N GLU A 57 21.95 -19.93 -15.87
CA GLU A 57 21.34 -21.01 -16.67
C GLU A 57 20.05 -21.54 -16.04
N ALA A 58 20.04 -21.78 -14.73
CA ALA A 58 18.91 -22.38 -14.02
C ALA A 58 17.72 -21.41 -13.84
N LEU A 59 17.95 -20.12 -13.61
CA LEU A 59 16.90 -19.14 -13.27
C LEU A 59 16.27 -18.49 -14.50
N THR A 60 16.97 -18.45 -15.64
CA THR A 60 16.44 -17.83 -16.87
C THR A 60 15.09 -18.44 -17.32
N PRO A 61 14.92 -19.77 -17.35
CA PRO A 61 13.62 -20.39 -17.66
C PRO A 61 12.51 -19.94 -16.70
N LEU A 62 12.81 -19.77 -15.41
CA LEU A 62 11.79 -19.35 -14.42
C LEU A 62 11.28 -17.94 -14.69
N VAL A 63 12.17 -17.00 -15.06
CA VAL A 63 11.76 -15.64 -15.44
C VAL A 63 10.89 -15.66 -16.68
N ASN A 64 11.10 -16.58 -17.63
CA ASN A 64 10.32 -16.66 -18.86
C ASN A 64 8.99 -17.40 -18.70
N GLU A 65 8.94 -18.46 -17.89
CA GLU A 65 7.86 -19.46 -17.96
C GLU A 65 7.18 -19.76 -16.63
N SER A 66 7.85 -19.59 -15.47
CA SER A 66 7.26 -20.00 -14.18
C SER A 66 5.99 -19.23 -13.86
N ALA A 67 4.93 -19.94 -13.46
CA ALA A 67 3.67 -19.33 -13.04
C ALA A 67 3.69 -18.91 -11.55
N ASP A 68 4.71 -19.30 -10.80
CA ASP A 68 4.87 -18.97 -9.38
C ASP A 68 5.48 -17.56 -9.22
N PRO A 69 4.76 -16.59 -8.62
CA PRO A 69 5.28 -15.24 -8.44
C PRO A 69 6.54 -15.16 -7.57
N GLY A 70 6.69 -16.03 -6.57
CA GLY A 70 7.85 -16.04 -5.69
C GLY A 70 9.10 -16.59 -6.38
N GLU A 71 8.96 -17.64 -7.19
CA GLU A 71 10.06 -18.12 -8.04
C GLU A 71 10.47 -17.04 -9.05
N VAL A 72 9.49 -16.39 -9.69
CA VAL A 72 9.74 -15.32 -10.66
C VAL A 72 10.44 -14.15 -9.99
N PHE A 73 10.03 -13.75 -8.78
CA PHE A 73 10.70 -12.70 -8.02
C PHE A 73 12.16 -13.08 -7.73
N ALA A 74 12.40 -14.24 -7.10
CA ALA A 74 13.72 -14.67 -6.68
C ALA A 74 14.66 -14.83 -7.90
N ALA A 75 14.16 -15.43 -8.98
CA ALA A 75 14.88 -15.59 -10.23
C ALA A 75 15.23 -14.24 -10.86
N THR A 76 14.26 -13.33 -10.99
CA THR A 76 14.47 -12.01 -11.61
C THR A 76 15.43 -11.16 -10.80
N TRP A 77 15.27 -11.11 -9.47
CA TRP A 77 16.14 -10.33 -8.59
C TRP A 77 17.59 -10.82 -8.67
N THR A 78 17.79 -12.14 -8.62
CA THR A 78 19.12 -12.76 -8.70
C THR A 78 19.76 -12.52 -10.07
N LEU A 79 19.00 -12.70 -11.16
CA LEU A 79 19.51 -12.44 -12.51
C LEU A 79 19.82 -10.96 -12.75
N LEU A 80 19.08 -10.03 -12.14
CA LEU A 80 19.40 -8.60 -12.20
C LEU A 80 20.76 -8.30 -11.55
N ALA A 81 21.16 -9.03 -10.52
CA ALA A 81 22.48 -8.91 -9.89
C ALA A 81 23.59 -9.58 -10.73
N LEU A 82 23.33 -10.75 -11.31
CA LEU A 82 24.35 -11.54 -12.00
C LEU A 82 24.53 -11.20 -13.49
N SER A 83 23.42 -10.97 -14.19
CA SER A 83 23.37 -10.74 -15.63
C SER A 83 22.18 -9.84 -16.02
N PRO A 84 22.25 -8.53 -15.69
CA PRO A 84 21.14 -7.60 -15.85
C PRO A 84 20.54 -7.57 -17.27
N SER A 85 21.38 -7.70 -18.30
CA SER A 85 20.90 -7.73 -19.70
C SER A 85 19.99 -8.93 -19.98
N VAL A 86 20.35 -10.11 -19.50
CA VAL A 86 19.54 -11.34 -19.68
C VAL A 86 18.22 -11.21 -18.94
N ALA A 87 18.25 -10.74 -17.69
CA ALA A 87 17.05 -10.50 -16.90
C ALA A 87 16.10 -9.51 -17.58
N LEU A 88 16.63 -8.37 -18.05
CA LEU A 88 15.81 -7.31 -18.62
C LEU A 88 15.23 -7.68 -19.98
N GLU A 89 15.95 -8.40 -20.84
CA GLU A 89 15.39 -8.93 -22.08
C GLU A 89 14.27 -9.95 -21.81
N ALA A 90 14.46 -10.86 -20.84
CA ALA A 90 13.43 -11.82 -20.44
C ALA A 90 12.18 -11.11 -19.86
N VAL A 91 12.36 -10.14 -18.97
CA VAL A 91 11.28 -9.33 -18.41
C VAL A 91 10.54 -8.59 -19.53
N LYS A 92 11.26 -7.95 -20.46
CA LYS A 92 10.67 -7.18 -21.56
C LYS A 92 9.83 -8.08 -22.46
N ALA A 93 10.35 -9.25 -22.83
CA ALA A 93 9.65 -10.23 -23.65
C ALA A 93 8.38 -10.73 -22.96
N ARG A 94 8.43 -10.93 -21.64
CA ARG A 94 7.31 -11.48 -20.87
C ARG A 94 6.26 -10.46 -20.44
N ALA A 95 6.62 -9.18 -20.32
CA ALA A 95 5.79 -8.15 -19.66
C ALA A 95 4.36 -8.04 -20.23
N GLY A 96 4.18 -8.25 -21.54
CA GLY A 96 2.88 -8.16 -22.21
C GLY A 96 1.95 -9.36 -22.00
N GLU A 97 2.50 -10.52 -21.62
CA GLU A 97 1.78 -11.80 -21.57
C GLU A 97 1.72 -12.38 -20.14
N ALA A 98 2.48 -11.80 -19.21
CA ALA A 98 2.53 -12.24 -17.83
C ALA A 98 1.15 -12.15 -17.15
N PRO A 99 0.71 -13.20 -16.43
CA PRO A 99 -0.41 -13.09 -15.50
C PRO A 99 -0.20 -11.96 -14.48
N PRO A 100 -1.26 -11.33 -13.95
CA PRO A 100 -1.12 -10.13 -13.10
C PRO A 100 -0.16 -10.28 -11.91
N LEU A 101 -0.18 -11.42 -11.21
CA LEU A 101 0.70 -11.67 -10.06
C LEU A 101 2.16 -11.88 -10.49
N VAL A 102 2.40 -12.55 -11.62
CA VAL A 102 3.73 -12.71 -12.20
C VAL A 102 4.28 -11.37 -12.68
N GLY A 103 3.48 -10.57 -13.38
CA GLY A 103 3.85 -9.22 -13.79
C GLY A 103 4.19 -8.32 -12.59
N ALA A 104 3.44 -8.47 -11.49
CA ALA A 104 3.76 -7.79 -10.24
C ALA A 104 5.10 -8.26 -9.65
N ALA A 105 5.40 -9.56 -9.62
CA ALA A 105 6.66 -10.09 -9.15
C ALA A 105 7.87 -9.59 -9.98
N LEU A 106 7.77 -9.59 -11.31
CA LEU A 106 8.79 -9.03 -12.21
C LEU A 106 9.07 -7.56 -11.87
N ARG A 107 8.00 -6.76 -11.69
CA ARG A 107 8.11 -5.35 -11.28
C ARG A 107 8.77 -5.22 -9.91
N ARG A 108 8.33 -6.00 -8.92
CA ARG A 108 8.88 -5.97 -7.54
C ARG A 108 10.36 -6.31 -7.51
N ALA A 109 10.81 -7.28 -8.29
CA ALA A 109 12.23 -7.60 -8.40
C ALA A 109 13.04 -6.39 -8.90
N MET A 110 12.60 -5.72 -9.97
CA MET A 110 13.26 -4.51 -10.49
C MET A 110 13.15 -3.30 -9.53
N GLU A 111 12.06 -3.16 -8.79
CA GLU A 111 11.90 -2.11 -7.78
C GLU A 111 12.91 -2.25 -6.64
N LEU A 112 13.28 -3.48 -6.27
CA LEU A 112 14.08 -3.81 -5.08
C LEU A 112 15.54 -4.17 -5.37
N ALA A 113 15.88 -4.58 -6.60
CA ALA A 113 17.23 -4.95 -6.98
C ALA A 113 18.21 -3.75 -6.93
N GLU A 114 19.50 -4.05 -6.82
CA GLU A 114 20.55 -3.05 -6.94
C GLU A 114 20.60 -2.46 -8.37
N ASP A 115 21.12 -1.24 -8.52
CA ASP A 115 21.29 -0.63 -9.84
C ASP A 115 22.61 -1.09 -10.50
N ALA A 116 22.60 -2.30 -11.06
CA ALA A 116 23.69 -2.84 -11.86
C ALA A 116 23.64 -2.40 -13.34
N GLY A 117 23.30 -1.13 -13.60
CA GLY A 117 23.08 -0.60 -14.96
C GLY A 117 21.66 -0.79 -15.50
N MET A 118 20.75 -1.27 -14.65
CA MET A 118 19.33 -1.45 -14.97
C MET A 118 18.66 -0.12 -15.31
N GLU A 119 18.96 0.95 -14.58
CA GLU A 119 18.29 2.25 -14.76
C GLU A 119 18.50 2.81 -16.18
N ALA A 120 19.70 2.67 -16.74
CA ALA A 120 19.99 3.11 -18.10
C ALA A 120 19.16 2.35 -19.15
N THR A 121 19.00 1.04 -18.97
CA THR A 121 18.18 0.20 -19.85
C THR A 121 16.70 0.54 -19.71
N LEU A 122 16.19 0.74 -18.50
CA LEU A 122 14.80 1.18 -18.28
C LEU A 122 14.52 2.55 -18.89
N VAL A 123 15.47 3.49 -18.84
CA VAL A 123 15.34 4.78 -19.53
C VAL A 123 15.22 4.59 -21.04
N SER A 124 15.91 3.61 -21.63
CA SER A 124 15.75 3.30 -23.06
C SER A 124 14.34 2.78 -23.39
N TRP A 125 13.71 2.03 -22.49
CA TRP A 125 12.33 1.52 -22.66
C TRP A 125 11.29 2.65 -22.66
N LEU A 126 11.59 3.80 -22.07
CA LEU A 126 10.68 4.95 -22.14
C LEU A 126 10.48 5.46 -23.58
N THR A 127 11.44 5.18 -24.48
CA THR A 127 11.41 5.59 -25.88
C THR A 127 10.84 4.53 -26.84
N THR A 128 10.68 3.28 -26.40
CA THR A 128 10.17 2.19 -27.26
C THR A 128 8.70 2.39 -27.58
N SER A 129 8.24 2.03 -28.78
CA SER A 129 6.82 2.13 -29.16
C SER A 129 5.88 1.20 -28.38
N GLU A 130 6.42 0.19 -27.70
CA GLU A 130 5.66 -0.80 -26.93
C GLU A 130 5.13 -0.21 -25.61
N PRO A 131 3.80 -0.16 -25.41
CA PRO A 131 3.21 0.50 -24.24
C PRO A 131 3.50 -0.20 -22.90
N VAL A 132 3.51 -1.54 -22.88
CA VAL A 132 3.64 -2.31 -21.64
C VAL A 132 5.04 -2.18 -21.04
N PRO A 133 6.15 -2.44 -21.77
CA PRO A 133 7.50 -2.16 -21.26
C PRO A 133 7.71 -0.70 -20.87
N ARG A 134 7.11 0.24 -21.61
CA ARG A 134 7.19 1.67 -21.33
C ARG A 134 6.52 2.03 -19.99
N ALA A 135 5.31 1.53 -19.74
CA ALA A 135 4.61 1.74 -18.46
C ALA A 135 5.40 1.09 -17.30
N LEU A 136 5.85 -0.15 -17.49
CA LEU A 136 6.63 -0.89 -16.50
C LEU A 136 7.92 -0.15 -16.11
N ALA A 137 8.70 0.31 -17.09
CA ALA A 137 9.91 1.09 -16.85
C ALA A 137 9.62 2.37 -16.07
N LEU A 138 8.54 3.08 -16.41
CA LEU A 138 8.16 4.30 -15.73
C LEU A 138 7.75 4.07 -14.27
N GLU A 139 7.03 2.99 -14.00
CA GLU A 139 6.66 2.58 -12.64
C GLU A 139 7.87 2.24 -11.79
N VAL A 140 8.79 1.41 -12.32
CA VAL A 140 10.02 1.03 -11.61
C VAL A 140 10.89 2.26 -11.34
N LEU A 141 11.14 3.10 -12.36
CA LEU A 141 11.92 4.32 -12.19
C LEU A 141 11.27 5.28 -11.19
N THR A 142 9.93 5.35 -11.15
CA THR A 142 9.19 6.15 -10.16
C THR A 142 9.39 5.62 -8.75
N PHE A 143 9.26 4.31 -8.55
CA PHE A 143 9.50 3.66 -7.26
C PHE A 143 10.92 3.93 -6.74
N ARG A 144 11.91 3.90 -7.63
CA ARG A 144 13.32 4.17 -7.34
C ARG A 144 13.64 5.66 -7.17
N GLY A 145 12.72 6.57 -7.51
CA GLY A 145 12.94 8.02 -7.45
C GLY A 145 13.85 8.54 -8.58
N ARG A 146 13.84 7.87 -9.74
CA ARG A 146 14.74 8.07 -10.88
C ARG A 146 14.01 8.40 -12.19
N ALA A 147 12.68 8.52 -12.16
CA ALA A 147 11.88 8.86 -13.33
C ALA A 147 12.29 10.24 -13.91
N PRO A 148 12.65 10.34 -15.21
CA PRO A 148 13.03 11.61 -15.82
C PRO A 148 11.84 12.57 -15.94
N ALA A 149 11.90 13.71 -15.25
CA ALA A 149 10.76 14.63 -15.13
C ALA A 149 10.22 15.14 -16.48
N ASN A 150 11.10 15.36 -17.47
CA ASN A 150 10.69 15.78 -18.82
C ASN A 150 9.87 14.69 -19.53
N VAL A 151 10.31 13.43 -19.42
CA VAL A 151 9.62 12.28 -20.04
C VAL A 151 8.29 12.01 -19.33
N VAL A 152 8.25 12.15 -17.99
CA VAL A 152 7.01 12.04 -17.22
C VAL A 152 5.94 12.99 -17.76
N VAL A 153 6.29 14.26 -17.98
CA VAL A 153 5.33 15.26 -18.49
C VAL A 153 4.88 14.94 -19.92
N GLU A 154 5.79 14.49 -20.80
CA GLU A 154 5.47 14.10 -22.17
C GLU A 154 4.45 12.94 -22.23
N LEU A 155 4.55 12.00 -21.29
CA LEU A 155 3.72 10.78 -21.28
C LEU A 155 2.35 10.95 -20.64
N LEU A 156 2.01 12.13 -20.08
CA LEU A 156 0.71 12.36 -19.45
C LEU A 156 -0.47 12.17 -20.42
N GLY A 157 -0.33 12.64 -21.65
CA GLY A 157 -1.35 12.56 -22.70
C GLY A 157 -1.32 11.26 -23.52
N HIS A 158 -0.59 10.23 -23.08
CA HIS A 158 -0.40 9.02 -23.87
C HIS A 158 -1.75 8.28 -24.11
N PRO A 159 -1.99 7.74 -25.34
CA PRO A 159 -3.24 7.05 -25.66
C PRO A 159 -3.44 5.77 -24.84
N GLU A 160 -2.36 5.05 -24.53
CA GLU A 160 -2.42 3.91 -23.61
C GLU A 160 -2.62 4.38 -22.16
N GLY A 161 -3.68 3.89 -21.51
CA GLY A 161 -4.08 4.28 -20.16
C GLY A 161 -3.04 3.92 -19.11
N ALA A 162 -2.43 2.74 -19.21
CA ALA A 162 -1.38 2.30 -18.29
C ALA A 162 -0.16 3.24 -18.28
N VAL A 163 0.27 3.73 -19.44
CA VAL A 163 1.42 4.66 -19.58
C VAL A 163 1.08 6.02 -18.99
N SER A 164 -0.10 6.56 -19.33
CA SER A 164 -0.58 7.85 -18.79
C SER A 164 -0.73 7.79 -17.27
N ALA A 165 -1.31 6.70 -16.74
CA ALA A 165 -1.47 6.49 -15.31
C ALA A 165 -0.12 6.34 -14.58
N ALA A 166 0.86 5.66 -15.17
CA ALA A 166 2.22 5.57 -14.64
C ALA A 166 2.90 6.95 -14.61
N ALA A 167 2.74 7.75 -15.65
CA ALA A 167 3.26 9.13 -15.71
C ALA A 167 2.62 10.03 -14.65
N LEU A 168 1.31 9.95 -14.47
CA LEU A 168 0.60 10.69 -13.42
C LEU A 168 1.10 10.30 -12.03
N ARG A 169 1.31 9.01 -11.74
CA ARG A 169 1.90 8.53 -10.48
C ARG A 169 3.36 8.97 -10.28
N ALA A 170 4.07 9.24 -11.36
CA ALA A 170 5.45 9.71 -11.34
C ALA A 170 5.56 11.22 -11.06
N LEU A 171 4.49 11.99 -11.21
CA LEU A 171 4.52 13.43 -10.96
C LEU A 171 4.85 13.73 -9.49
N ARG A 172 5.74 14.70 -9.29
CA ARG A 172 6.09 15.24 -7.98
C ARG A 172 6.03 16.76 -8.04
N PRO A 173 5.35 17.43 -7.10
CA PRO A 173 5.38 18.87 -7.02
C PRO A 173 6.79 19.38 -6.76
N SER A 174 7.08 20.53 -7.34
CA SER A 174 8.29 21.27 -7.08
C SER A 174 7.90 22.73 -6.90
N SER A 175 8.49 23.41 -5.92
CA SER A 175 8.25 24.84 -5.68
C SER A 175 8.55 25.73 -6.89
N LYS A 176 9.29 25.20 -7.88
CA LYS A 176 9.69 25.91 -9.10
C LYS A 176 8.84 25.57 -10.33
N VAL A 177 8.02 24.52 -10.28
CA VAL A 177 7.32 24.01 -11.46
C VAL A 177 5.82 23.95 -11.16
N PRO A 178 4.98 24.68 -11.92
CA PRO A 178 3.53 24.61 -11.76
C PRO A 178 3.02 23.21 -12.12
N PRO A 179 1.79 22.83 -11.67
CA PRO A 179 1.16 21.60 -12.13
C PRO A 179 1.09 21.58 -13.67
N PRO A 180 1.30 20.40 -14.30
CA PRO A 180 1.09 20.23 -15.74
C PRO A 180 -0.33 20.65 -16.14
N ARG A 181 -0.49 21.30 -17.30
CA ARG A 181 -1.80 21.82 -17.74
C ARG A 181 -2.79 20.72 -18.05
N GLU A 182 -2.26 19.58 -18.49
CA GLU A 182 -2.98 18.37 -18.86
C GLU A 182 -3.68 17.73 -17.65
N LEU A 183 -3.15 17.93 -16.43
CA LEU A 183 -3.63 17.28 -15.22
C LEU A 183 -5.10 17.58 -14.92
N GLU A 184 -5.55 18.82 -15.17
CA GLU A 184 -6.96 19.20 -14.96
C GLU A 184 -7.90 18.44 -15.91
N ALA A 185 -7.50 18.28 -17.18
CA ALA A 185 -8.28 17.52 -18.15
C ALA A 185 -8.34 16.02 -17.79
N LEU A 186 -7.23 15.47 -17.30
CA LEU A 186 -7.11 14.04 -16.95
C LEU A 186 -7.93 13.63 -15.72
N LEU A 187 -8.35 14.59 -14.87
CA LEU A 187 -9.32 14.33 -13.79
C LEU A 187 -10.69 13.86 -14.33
N GLY A 188 -11.03 14.25 -15.57
CA GLY A 188 -12.24 13.87 -16.27
C GLY A 188 -12.06 12.82 -17.37
N ASP A 189 -10.92 12.13 -17.42
CA ASP A 189 -10.63 11.10 -18.44
C ASP A 189 -11.67 9.96 -18.41
N THR A 190 -11.92 9.27 -19.52
CA THR A 190 -12.87 8.13 -19.51
C THR A 190 -12.25 6.86 -18.94
N ARG A 191 -10.92 6.77 -18.92
CA ARG A 191 -10.16 5.61 -18.41
C ARG A 191 -10.06 5.66 -16.88
N PRO A 192 -10.58 4.66 -16.14
CA PRO A 192 -10.62 4.67 -14.68
C PRO A 192 -9.24 4.78 -14.01
N GLU A 193 -8.22 4.11 -14.56
CA GLU A 193 -6.85 4.09 -14.05
C GLU A 193 -6.14 5.44 -14.20
N VAL A 194 -6.43 6.16 -15.29
CA VAL A 194 -5.91 7.52 -15.54
C VAL A 194 -6.59 8.49 -14.60
N ARG A 195 -7.93 8.45 -14.50
CA ARG A 195 -8.67 9.26 -13.54
C ARG A 195 -8.17 9.09 -12.11
N ARG A 196 -7.92 7.85 -11.69
CA ARG A 196 -7.35 7.56 -10.36
C ARG A 196 -6.01 8.26 -10.17
N ALA A 197 -5.08 8.04 -11.09
CA ALA A 197 -3.74 8.59 -10.97
C ALA A 197 -3.74 10.13 -11.07
N ALA A 198 -4.64 10.71 -11.88
CA ALA A 198 -4.83 12.15 -11.98
C ALA A 198 -5.41 12.74 -10.71
N PHE A 199 -6.33 12.05 -10.06
CA PHE A 199 -6.86 12.45 -8.76
C PHE A 199 -5.76 12.47 -7.70
N GLU A 200 -4.98 11.39 -7.56
CA GLU A 200 -3.85 11.32 -6.63
C GLU A 200 -2.83 12.44 -6.89
N ALA A 201 -2.43 12.64 -8.14
CA ALA A 201 -1.51 13.70 -8.53
C ALA A 201 -2.11 15.09 -8.26
N GLY A 202 -3.36 15.33 -8.63
CA GLY A 202 -4.04 16.61 -8.42
C GLY A 202 -4.12 17.01 -6.94
N LEU A 203 -4.37 16.05 -6.05
CA LEU A 203 -4.32 16.28 -4.60
C LEU A 203 -2.92 16.65 -4.13
N LEU A 204 -1.90 15.97 -4.66
CA LEU A 204 -0.51 16.23 -4.34
C LEU A 204 -0.07 17.64 -4.78
N PHE A 205 -0.60 18.15 -5.90
CA PHE A 205 -0.42 19.54 -6.36
C PHE A 205 -1.36 20.55 -5.69
N GLY A 206 -2.25 20.13 -4.79
CA GLY A 206 -3.21 21.02 -4.11
C GLY A 206 -4.28 21.60 -5.04
N MET A 207 -4.61 20.92 -6.14
CA MET A 207 -5.63 21.40 -7.09
C MET A 207 -7.04 21.31 -6.49
N ARG A 208 -7.74 22.44 -6.44
CA ARG A 208 -9.15 22.50 -5.97
C ARG A 208 -10.08 21.59 -6.78
N GLN A 209 -9.82 21.43 -8.08
CA GLN A 209 -10.58 20.54 -8.95
C GLN A 209 -10.44 19.07 -8.53
N ALA A 210 -9.26 18.64 -8.06
CA ALA A 210 -9.07 17.30 -7.54
C ALA A 210 -9.85 17.11 -6.23
N TRP A 211 -9.87 18.12 -5.36
CA TRP A 211 -10.73 18.13 -4.17
C TRP A 211 -12.22 18.10 -4.52
N ALA A 212 -12.67 18.85 -5.53
CA ALA A 212 -14.04 18.81 -6.01
C ALA A 212 -14.40 17.49 -6.70
N ALA A 213 -13.44 16.84 -7.38
CA ALA A 213 -13.63 15.47 -7.88
C ALA A 213 -13.79 14.46 -6.73
N ASN A 214 -13.27 14.76 -5.54
CA ASN A 214 -13.57 14.01 -4.33
C ASN A 214 -15.05 14.12 -3.94
N ASP A 215 -15.79 15.18 -4.31
CA ASP A 215 -17.24 15.28 -4.02
C ASP A 215 -18.10 14.30 -4.84
N VAL A 216 -17.54 13.64 -5.85
CA VAL A 216 -18.21 12.53 -6.54
C VAL A 216 -18.56 11.46 -5.50
N ASP A 217 -19.82 11.02 -5.51
CA ASP A 217 -20.35 10.09 -4.52
C ASP A 217 -19.53 8.79 -4.53
N PRO A 218 -18.89 8.39 -3.41
CA PRO A 218 -18.16 7.14 -3.33
C PRO A 218 -19.02 5.93 -3.71
N ALA A 219 -20.35 6.02 -3.58
CA ALA A 219 -21.29 5.01 -4.06
C ALA A 219 -21.26 4.79 -5.58
N THR A 220 -20.80 5.77 -6.35
CA THR A 220 -20.64 5.68 -7.82
C THR A 220 -19.28 5.12 -8.25
N CYS A 221 -18.34 5.00 -7.31
CA CYS A 221 -17.02 4.42 -7.53
C CYS A 221 -16.98 2.99 -7.00
N THR A 222 -16.20 2.12 -7.63
CA THR A 222 -16.04 0.72 -7.20
C THR A 222 -14.59 0.39 -6.86
N GLY A 223 -14.40 -0.66 -6.04
CA GLY A 223 -13.08 -1.17 -5.66
C GLY A 223 -12.14 -0.15 -4.99
N ALA A 224 -10.85 -0.27 -5.31
CA ALA A 224 -9.76 0.49 -4.67
C ALA A 224 -9.90 2.02 -4.76
N LEU A 225 -10.53 2.52 -5.83
CA LEU A 225 -10.81 3.94 -6.02
C LEU A 225 -11.72 4.50 -4.92
N ARG A 226 -12.79 3.76 -4.60
CA ARG A 226 -13.73 4.12 -3.55
C ARG A 226 -13.02 4.15 -2.20
N LYS A 227 -12.32 3.07 -1.84
CA LYS A 227 -11.55 2.97 -0.59
C LYS A 227 -10.59 4.15 -0.40
N GLN A 228 -9.82 4.50 -1.43
CA GLN A 228 -8.88 5.60 -1.37
C GLN A 228 -9.56 6.96 -1.24
N ALA A 229 -10.64 7.19 -1.98
CA ALA A 229 -11.41 8.44 -1.88
C ALA A 229 -11.98 8.64 -0.46
N TRP A 230 -12.55 7.59 0.14
CA TRP A 230 -13.05 7.63 1.52
C TRP A 230 -11.94 7.96 2.52
N VAL A 231 -10.78 7.31 2.41
CA VAL A 231 -9.62 7.58 3.28
C VAL A 231 -9.20 9.03 3.19
N LEU A 232 -9.09 9.58 1.97
CA LEU A 232 -8.69 10.97 1.78
C LEU A 232 -9.72 11.95 2.35
N ARG A 233 -11.03 11.67 2.19
CA ARG A 233 -12.10 12.43 2.86
C ARG A 233 -11.96 12.41 4.38
N ALA A 234 -11.67 11.24 4.94
CA ALA A 234 -11.48 11.08 6.38
C ALA A 234 -10.26 11.88 6.88
N LEU A 235 -9.15 11.88 6.12
CA LEU A 235 -7.94 12.61 6.46
C LEU A 235 -8.11 14.13 6.53
N VAL A 236 -8.96 14.69 5.64
CA VAL A 236 -9.32 16.11 5.63
C VAL A 236 -10.14 16.48 6.87
N GLY A 237 -11.03 15.58 7.29
CA GLY A 237 -11.74 15.69 8.56
C GLY A 237 -12.82 16.76 8.60
N GLU A 238 -13.46 17.10 7.47
CA GLU A 238 -14.68 17.91 7.46
C GLU A 238 -15.85 17.15 8.11
N GLU A 239 -16.66 17.84 8.91
CA GLU A 239 -17.77 17.23 9.65
C GLU A 239 -18.80 16.57 8.71
N LYS A 240 -19.16 17.25 7.60
CA LYS A 240 -20.04 16.70 6.56
C LYS A 240 -19.46 15.47 5.88
N ALA A 241 -18.14 15.46 5.65
CA ALA A 241 -17.48 14.31 5.06
C ALA A 241 -17.59 13.12 6.01
N LEU A 242 -17.32 13.33 7.30
CA LEU A 242 -17.42 12.32 8.34
C LEU A 242 -18.84 11.76 8.49
N GLU A 243 -19.86 12.62 8.50
CA GLU A 243 -21.28 12.21 8.55
C GLU A 243 -21.62 11.25 7.39
N ARG A 244 -21.12 11.53 6.19
CA ARG A 244 -21.29 10.63 5.03
C ARG A 244 -20.58 9.28 5.23
N ILE A 245 -19.38 9.26 5.82
CA ILE A 245 -18.66 8.00 6.11
C ILE A 245 -19.44 7.17 7.13
N ILE A 246 -19.93 7.81 8.18
CA ILE A 246 -20.74 7.13 9.21
C ILE A 246 -22.05 6.61 8.61
N ALA A 247 -22.71 7.36 7.73
CA ALA A 247 -23.92 6.92 7.04
C ALA A 247 -23.68 5.66 6.20
N ALA A 248 -22.53 5.57 5.52
CA ALA A 248 -22.15 4.43 4.69
C ALA A 248 -21.93 3.12 5.46
N LEU A 249 -21.79 3.15 6.79
CA LEU A 249 -21.75 1.92 7.61
C LEU A 249 -23.04 1.09 7.50
N LYS A 250 -24.17 1.73 7.13
CA LYS A 250 -25.44 1.05 6.92
C LYS A 250 -25.50 0.28 5.61
N GLU A 251 -24.68 0.66 4.63
CA GLU A 251 -24.64 0.06 3.30
C GLU A 251 -23.62 -1.08 3.28
N GLU A 252 -24.10 -2.32 3.09
CA GLU A 252 -23.24 -3.51 3.12
C GLU A 252 -22.05 -3.43 2.15
N ALA A 253 -22.29 -2.95 0.93
CA ALA A 253 -21.26 -2.83 -0.10
C ALA A 253 -20.17 -1.77 0.18
N ALA A 254 -20.40 -0.85 1.12
CA ALA A 254 -19.48 0.24 1.44
C ALA A 254 -18.97 0.20 2.90
N ARG A 255 -19.55 -0.67 3.74
CA ARG A 255 -19.30 -0.72 5.18
C ARG A 255 -17.83 -0.89 5.53
N GLU A 256 -17.13 -1.81 4.86
CA GLU A 256 -15.72 -2.10 5.14
C GLU A 256 -14.79 -0.93 4.76
N ASP A 257 -15.02 -0.35 3.57
CA ASP A 257 -14.30 0.85 3.12
C ASP A 257 -14.54 2.04 4.06
N ALA A 258 -15.77 2.18 4.55
CA ALA A 258 -16.14 3.21 5.51
C ALA A 258 -15.42 3.01 6.86
N LEU A 259 -15.41 1.79 7.41
CA LEU A 259 -14.67 1.48 8.64
C LEU A 259 -13.17 1.75 8.49
N TRP A 260 -12.58 1.32 7.37
CA TRP A 260 -11.18 1.60 7.05
C TRP A 260 -10.89 3.10 7.08
N ALA A 261 -11.72 3.90 6.41
CA ALA A 261 -11.58 5.35 6.38
C ALA A 261 -11.79 6.01 7.74
N LEU A 262 -12.78 5.58 8.53
CA LEU A 262 -13.05 6.12 9.87
C LEU A 262 -11.81 6.06 10.76
N GLY A 263 -11.03 4.98 10.69
CA GLY A 263 -9.78 4.84 11.44
C GLY A 263 -8.70 5.90 11.13
N PHE A 264 -8.80 6.59 9.99
CA PHE A 264 -7.88 7.70 9.65
C PHE A 264 -8.45 9.08 9.96
N SER A 265 -9.76 9.18 10.23
CA SER A 265 -10.40 10.45 10.58
C SER A 265 -9.88 11.02 11.90
N GLY A 266 -9.55 10.16 12.86
CA GLY A 266 -9.12 10.55 14.19
C GLY A 266 -10.19 11.29 15.00
N ARG A 267 -11.48 11.19 14.64
CA ARG A 267 -12.56 11.95 15.29
C ARG A 267 -13.23 11.15 16.40
N ARG A 268 -13.64 11.83 17.47
CA ARG A 268 -14.38 11.19 18.57
C ARG A 268 -15.67 10.52 18.09
N THR A 269 -16.41 11.18 17.21
CA THR A 269 -17.65 10.65 16.62
C THR A 269 -17.39 9.43 15.74
N ALA A 270 -16.21 9.32 15.11
CA ALA A 270 -15.80 8.12 14.41
C ALA A 270 -15.54 6.97 15.38
N ALA A 271 -14.87 7.22 16.52
CA ALA A 271 -14.68 6.21 17.55
C ALA A 271 -16.02 5.73 18.14
N ASP A 272 -16.98 6.64 18.37
CA ASP A 272 -18.33 6.28 18.79
C ASP A 272 -19.02 5.36 17.76
N ALA A 273 -18.96 5.70 16.46
CA ALA A 273 -19.53 4.88 15.39
C ALA A 273 -18.85 3.52 15.22
N CYS A 274 -17.51 3.46 15.37
CA CYS A 274 -16.77 2.20 15.36
C CYS A 274 -17.18 1.31 16.54
N LEU A 275 -17.34 1.86 17.74
CA LEU A 275 -17.80 1.10 18.90
C LEU A 275 -19.19 0.48 18.67
N GLU A 276 -20.12 1.23 18.06
CA GLU A 276 -21.44 0.70 17.67
C GLU A 276 -21.30 -0.43 16.63
N ALA A 277 -20.43 -0.26 15.64
CA ALA A 277 -20.19 -1.26 14.60
C ALA A 277 -19.55 -2.57 15.10
N MET A 278 -18.88 -2.56 16.26
CA MET A 278 -18.32 -3.78 16.87
C MET A 278 -19.38 -4.82 17.26
N ALA A 279 -20.65 -4.43 17.37
CA ALA A 279 -21.77 -5.34 17.61
C ALA A 279 -22.26 -6.06 16.34
N GLY A 280 -21.68 -5.75 15.17
CA GLY A 280 -22.04 -6.36 13.89
C GLY A 280 -21.42 -7.73 13.63
N PRO A 281 -21.45 -8.20 12.37
CA PRO A 281 -20.83 -9.46 11.95
C PRO A 281 -19.32 -9.51 12.25
N PRO A 282 -18.70 -10.70 12.37
CA PRO A 282 -17.30 -10.84 12.79
C PRO A 282 -16.29 -9.99 12.00
N ARG A 283 -16.36 -9.96 10.66
CA ARG A 283 -15.45 -9.15 9.81
C ARG A 283 -15.62 -7.65 10.06
N VAL A 284 -16.87 -7.20 10.19
CA VAL A 284 -17.22 -5.81 10.53
C VAL A 284 -16.69 -5.44 11.92
N ALA A 285 -16.85 -6.34 12.89
CA ALA A 285 -16.38 -6.12 14.24
C ALA A 285 -14.85 -5.99 14.29
N ARG A 286 -14.10 -6.89 13.65
CA ARG A 286 -12.63 -6.82 13.54
C ARG A 286 -12.16 -5.47 12.95
N LEU A 287 -12.73 -5.06 11.81
CA LEU A 287 -12.42 -3.78 11.16
C LEU A 287 -12.78 -2.57 12.04
N ALA A 288 -13.92 -2.63 12.73
CA ALA A 288 -14.34 -1.58 13.65
C ALA A 288 -13.40 -1.49 14.87
N GLY A 289 -12.95 -2.63 15.38
CA GLY A 289 -11.90 -2.74 16.41
C GLY A 289 -10.61 -2.06 15.98
N GLU A 290 -10.12 -2.36 14.79
CA GLU A 290 -8.92 -1.72 14.21
C GLU A 290 -9.07 -0.19 14.13
N ALA A 291 -10.18 0.28 13.54
CA ALA A 291 -10.44 1.70 13.38
C ALA A 291 -10.55 2.43 14.72
N PHE A 292 -11.24 1.84 15.69
CA PHE A 292 -11.34 2.35 17.06
C PHE A 292 -9.97 2.45 17.73
N SER A 293 -9.14 1.42 17.60
CA SER A 293 -7.78 1.36 18.14
C SER A 293 -6.88 2.43 17.52
N ALA A 294 -6.98 2.62 16.19
CA ALA A 294 -6.22 3.64 15.47
C ALA A 294 -6.55 5.07 15.93
N ILE A 295 -7.80 5.34 16.34
CA ILE A 295 -8.22 6.65 16.85
C ILE A 295 -7.82 6.80 18.33
N THR A 296 -8.11 5.80 19.15
CA THR A 296 -8.11 5.91 20.62
C THR A 296 -6.82 5.44 21.28
N GLY A 297 -5.97 4.71 20.55
CA GLY A 297 -4.74 4.11 21.08
C GLY A 297 -4.98 2.85 21.92
N LEU A 298 -6.22 2.39 22.05
CA LEU A 298 -6.51 1.14 22.74
C LEU A 298 -5.90 -0.04 21.99
N ARG A 299 -5.16 -0.89 22.68
CA ARG A 299 -4.68 -2.17 22.13
C ARG A 299 -5.72 -3.25 22.38
N LEU A 300 -6.10 -3.97 21.34
CA LEU A 300 -7.05 -5.09 21.41
C LEU A 300 -6.33 -6.36 21.84
N GLU A 301 -6.01 -6.41 23.12
CA GLU A 301 -5.30 -7.51 23.76
C GLU A 301 -6.04 -7.86 25.06
N GLU A 302 -5.81 -9.09 25.56
CA GLU A 302 -6.37 -9.58 26.83
C GLU A 302 -7.90 -9.34 26.94
N ARG A 303 -8.37 -8.59 27.94
CA ARG A 303 -9.79 -8.30 28.18
C ARG A 303 -10.49 -7.51 27.06
N TYR A 304 -9.73 -6.92 26.13
CA TYR A 304 -10.28 -6.16 25.01
C TYR A 304 -10.38 -6.99 23.72
N ALA A 305 -9.82 -8.20 23.73
CA ALA A 305 -9.93 -9.16 22.64
C ALA A 305 -10.71 -10.40 23.12
N LEU A 306 -11.66 -10.86 22.31
CA LEU A 306 -12.27 -12.16 22.51
C LEU A 306 -11.29 -13.24 22.05
N PRO A 307 -11.27 -14.42 22.69
CA PRO A 307 -10.53 -15.56 22.18
C PRO A 307 -10.93 -15.85 20.74
N GLU A 308 -9.97 -16.27 19.92
CA GLU A 308 -10.30 -16.91 18.65
C GLU A 308 -11.12 -18.18 18.94
N GLU A 309 -12.19 -18.36 18.19
CA GLU A 309 -12.90 -19.63 18.21
C GLU A 309 -11.99 -20.63 17.50
N GLU A 310 -11.50 -21.65 18.22
CA GLU A 310 -10.85 -22.75 17.53
C GLU A 310 -11.86 -23.36 16.56
N PRO A 311 -11.50 -23.55 15.28
CA PRO A 311 -12.39 -24.25 14.37
C PRO A 311 -12.65 -25.62 14.99
N GLY A 312 -13.89 -25.87 15.39
CA GLY A 312 -14.25 -27.18 15.92
C GLY A 312 -13.90 -28.25 14.89
N ASP A 313 -13.45 -29.43 15.33
CA ASP A 313 -13.07 -30.58 14.48
C ASP A 313 -14.17 -31.07 13.51
N ALA A 314 -15.34 -30.44 13.50
CA ALA A 314 -16.42 -30.71 12.57
C ALA A 314 -16.16 -29.98 11.24
N LEU A 315 -15.87 -30.74 10.18
CA LEU A 315 -16.05 -30.26 8.82
C LEU A 315 -17.49 -29.71 8.72
N PRO A 316 -17.70 -28.47 8.24
CA PRO A 316 -19.03 -27.98 7.96
C PRO A 316 -19.75 -28.96 7.01
N PRO A 317 -21.07 -29.16 7.13
CA PRO A 317 -21.80 -30.00 6.20
C PRO A 317 -21.54 -29.52 4.77
N LEU A 318 -21.19 -30.44 3.85
CA LEU A 318 -20.93 -30.15 2.42
C LEU A 318 -22.07 -29.38 1.70
N GLU A 319 -23.25 -29.32 2.31
CA GLU A 319 -24.43 -28.62 1.80
C GLU A 319 -24.45 -27.11 2.17
N GLU A 320 -23.57 -26.66 3.07
CA GLU A 320 -23.40 -25.26 3.49
C GLU A 320 -22.11 -24.62 2.95
N GLU A 321 -21.31 -25.35 2.17
CA GLU A 321 -20.15 -24.79 1.49
C GLU A 321 -20.62 -23.87 0.36
N ASP A 322 -20.52 -22.57 0.59
CA ASP A 322 -20.60 -21.57 -0.48
C ASP A 322 -19.40 -21.80 -1.41
N LEU A 323 -19.63 -22.54 -2.49
CA LEU A 323 -18.60 -22.86 -3.49
C LEU A 323 -18.05 -21.61 -4.19
N ASP A 324 -18.72 -20.46 -4.03
CA ASP A 324 -18.29 -19.15 -4.52
C ASP A 324 -17.57 -18.31 -3.44
N ALA A 325 -17.34 -18.86 -2.23
CA ALA A 325 -16.63 -18.17 -1.17
C ALA A 325 -15.19 -17.84 -1.58
N ASP A 326 -14.81 -16.57 -1.45
CA ASP A 326 -13.44 -16.12 -1.64
C ASP A 326 -12.56 -16.66 -0.51
N LEU A 327 -11.81 -17.73 -0.81
CA LEU A 327 -10.86 -18.37 0.11
C LEU A 327 -9.50 -17.66 0.18
N SER A 328 -9.37 -16.47 -0.43
CA SER A 328 -8.13 -15.72 -0.30
C SER A 328 -7.95 -15.18 1.11
N LEU A 329 -6.74 -15.34 1.65
CA LEU A 329 -6.37 -14.79 2.96
C LEU A 329 -6.25 -13.28 2.84
N HIS A 330 -7.14 -12.55 3.50
CA HIS A 330 -7.10 -11.09 3.55
C HIS A 330 -6.37 -10.63 4.81
N PRO A 331 -5.63 -9.50 4.78
CA PRO A 331 -4.94 -9.01 5.97
C PRO A 331 -5.86 -8.74 7.16
N GLU A 332 -7.12 -8.39 6.91
CA GLU A 332 -8.14 -8.23 7.96
C GLU A 332 -8.51 -9.51 8.72
N ASP A 333 -8.22 -10.70 8.19
CA ASP A 333 -8.54 -11.96 8.86
C ASP A 333 -7.67 -12.16 10.11
N ALA A 334 -6.48 -11.56 10.14
CA ALA A 334 -5.57 -11.57 11.29
C ALA A 334 -5.90 -10.50 12.35
N LEU A 335 -6.86 -9.60 12.10
CA LEU A 335 -7.25 -8.57 13.09
C LEU A 335 -7.94 -9.21 14.30
N PRO A 336 -7.62 -8.86 15.55
CA PRO A 336 -8.26 -9.48 16.72
C PRO A 336 -9.77 -9.23 16.77
N ARG A 337 -10.53 -10.18 17.34
CA ARG A 337 -11.96 -10.02 17.64
C ARG A 337 -12.12 -9.06 18.81
N PRO A 338 -12.74 -7.88 18.66
CA PRO A 338 -12.92 -6.96 19.80
C PRO A 338 -13.93 -7.50 20.81
N ALA A 339 -13.73 -7.18 22.09
CA ALA A 339 -14.71 -7.41 23.17
C ALA A 339 -15.57 -6.14 23.39
N PRO A 340 -16.74 -6.00 22.75
CA PRO A 340 -17.41 -4.70 22.62
C PRO A 340 -17.87 -4.13 23.97
N THR A 341 -18.27 -5.00 24.90
CA THR A 341 -18.73 -4.63 26.24
C THR A 341 -17.62 -4.03 27.09
N GLU A 342 -16.43 -4.66 27.11
CA GLU A 342 -15.28 -4.17 27.87
C GLU A 342 -14.71 -2.90 27.25
N ILE A 343 -14.66 -2.83 25.91
CA ILE A 343 -14.24 -1.62 25.18
C ILE A 343 -15.22 -0.47 25.46
N ALA A 344 -16.53 -0.72 25.48
CA ALA A 344 -17.52 0.31 25.77
C ALA A 344 -17.37 0.87 27.21
N ARG A 345 -17.15 -0.01 28.20
CA ARG A 345 -16.90 0.42 29.58
C ARG A 345 -15.64 1.27 29.68
N TRP A 346 -14.55 0.84 29.04
CA TRP A 346 -13.32 1.63 28.99
C TRP A 346 -13.57 2.99 28.33
N TRP A 347 -14.25 3.00 27.17
CA TRP A 347 -14.50 4.22 26.41
C TRP A 347 -15.28 5.25 27.23
N GLN A 348 -16.28 4.83 28.00
CA GLN A 348 -17.03 5.72 28.90
C GLN A 348 -16.15 6.47 29.90
N THR A 349 -15.01 5.90 30.31
CA THR A 349 -14.09 6.52 31.28
C THR A 349 -13.21 7.61 30.66
N VAL A 350 -12.74 7.41 29.43
CA VAL A 350 -11.75 8.27 28.76
C VAL A 350 -12.35 9.18 27.69
N ARG A 351 -13.58 8.91 27.19
CA ARG A 351 -14.21 9.64 26.08
C ARG A 351 -14.26 11.16 26.28
N LYS A 352 -14.39 11.62 27.52
CA LYS A 352 -14.43 13.04 27.88
C LYS A 352 -13.11 13.77 27.58
N ASP A 353 -11.99 13.05 27.54
CA ASP A 353 -10.66 13.59 27.25
C ASP A 353 -10.45 13.80 25.74
N PHE A 354 -11.37 13.28 24.91
CA PHE A 354 -11.39 13.49 23.47
C PHE A 354 -12.23 14.72 23.11
N ALA A 355 -11.56 15.80 22.73
CA ALA A 355 -12.20 17.04 22.29
C ALA A 355 -12.89 16.85 20.92
N PRO A 356 -14.14 17.30 20.74
CA PRO A 356 -14.89 17.08 19.50
C PRO A 356 -14.24 17.72 18.25
N SER A 357 -13.58 18.87 18.40
CA SER A 357 -12.94 19.59 17.30
C SER A 357 -11.53 19.10 16.96
N SER A 358 -10.92 18.27 17.81
CA SER A 358 -9.56 17.77 17.63
C SER A 358 -9.55 16.49 16.78
N ARG A 359 -8.43 16.27 16.09
CA ARG A 359 -8.11 14.99 15.45
C ARG A 359 -7.13 14.25 16.34
N TYR A 360 -7.31 12.95 16.48
CA TYR A 360 -6.49 12.05 17.29
C TYR A 360 -5.83 10.98 16.41
N LEU A 361 -4.67 10.50 16.83
CA LEU A 361 -3.97 9.37 16.25
C LEU A 361 -3.37 8.57 17.41
N GLY A 362 -3.80 7.32 17.56
CA GLY A 362 -3.34 6.46 18.65
C GLY A 362 -3.61 7.03 20.05
N GLY A 363 -4.73 7.72 20.26
CA GLY A 363 -5.11 8.29 21.56
C GLY A 363 -4.51 9.65 21.88
N HIS A 364 -3.61 10.16 21.04
CA HIS A 364 -3.00 11.48 21.21
C HIS A 364 -3.54 12.49 20.20
N PRO A 365 -3.64 13.78 20.54
CA PRO A 365 -3.92 14.82 19.56
C PRO A 365 -2.93 14.74 18.39
N PHE A 366 -3.45 14.87 17.18
CA PHE A 366 -2.67 14.71 15.96
C PHE A 366 -1.51 15.71 15.91
N THR A 367 -0.31 15.20 15.66
CA THR A 367 0.89 15.98 15.40
C THR A 367 1.70 15.33 14.28
N GLY A 368 2.56 16.10 13.63
CA GLY A 368 3.51 15.55 12.66
C GLY A 368 4.45 14.51 13.25
N ALA A 369 4.87 14.70 14.50
CA ALA A 369 5.66 13.71 15.24
C ALA A 369 4.88 12.40 15.43
N GLY A 370 3.61 12.47 15.84
CA GLY A 370 2.74 11.30 15.98
C GLY A 370 2.50 10.56 14.66
N LEU A 371 2.40 11.27 13.53
CA LEU A 371 2.29 10.64 12.21
C LEU A 371 3.57 9.84 11.86
N LEU A 372 4.74 10.40 12.13
CA LEU A 372 6.01 9.72 11.89
C LEU A 372 6.23 8.54 12.84
N GLU A 373 5.79 8.66 14.09
CA GLU A 373 5.80 7.55 15.05
C GLU A 373 4.88 6.43 14.59
N ALA A 374 3.64 6.73 14.18
CA ALA A 374 2.72 5.74 13.60
C ALA A 374 3.29 5.09 12.33
N LEU A 375 4.03 5.85 11.51
CA LEU A 375 4.74 5.31 10.35
C LEU A 375 5.93 4.41 10.69
N SER A 376 6.58 4.65 11.83
CA SER A 376 7.77 3.91 12.23
C SER A 376 7.43 2.68 13.06
N GLN A 377 6.43 2.76 13.93
CA GLN A 377 6.14 1.79 14.99
C GLN A 377 4.73 1.21 14.90
N GLY A 378 3.88 1.75 14.03
CA GLY A 378 2.51 1.28 13.86
C GLY A 378 2.41 0.00 13.01
N PRO A 379 1.22 -0.63 13.00
CA PRO A 379 0.93 -1.81 12.19
C PRO A 379 1.21 -1.62 10.70
N MET A 380 1.85 -2.61 10.07
CA MET A 380 2.24 -2.56 8.65
C MET A 380 1.06 -2.23 7.72
N ARG A 381 -0.12 -2.81 7.97
CA ARG A 381 -1.36 -2.58 7.22
C ARG A 381 -1.70 -1.10 7.01
N ARG A 382 -1.39 -0.23 7.98
CA ARG A 382 -1.80 1.18 7.97
C ARG A 382 -0.73 2.13 7.42
N ARG A 383 0.52 1.68 7.31
CA ARG A 383 1.67 2.54 6.99
C ARG A 383 1.56 3.21 5.63
N HIS A 384 1.00 2.53 4.62
CA HIS A 384 0.85 3.11 3.28
C HIS A 384 -0.06 4.35 3.26
N VAL A 385 -1.13 4.37 4.04
CA VAL A 385 -2.01 5.54 4.17
C VAL A 385 -1.31 6.67 4.92
N HIS A 386 -0.59 6.36 5.99
CA HIS A 386 0.19 7.37 6.70
C HIS A 386 1.32 7.95 5.84
N ALA A 387 1.92 7.15 4.95
CA ALA A 387 2.94 7.61 4.01
C ALA A 387 2.32 8.53 2.96
N GLN A 388 1.11 8.21 2.48
CA GLN A 388 0.33 9.10 1.63
C GLN A 388 -0.02 10.41 2.33
N GLU A 389 -0.43 10.37 3.61
CA GLU A 389 -0.69 11.56 4.40
C GLU A 389 0.56 12.43 4.56
N LEU A 390 1.72 11.84 4.85
CA LEU A 390 3.01 12.53 4.91
C LEU A 390 3.33 13.21 3.57
N LEU A 391 3.14 12.50 2.45
CA LEU A 391 3.38 13.00 1.11
C LEU A 391 2.50 14.23 0.82
N LEU A 392 1.20 14.17 1.15
CA LEU A 392 0.27 15.27 0.95
C LEU A 392 0.61 16.48 1.84
N ARG A 393 0.91 16.27 3.13
CA ARG A 393 1.25 17.35 4.08
C ARG A 393 2.54 18.07 3.71
N THR A 394 3.44 17.38 3.01
CA THR A 394 4.72 17.92 2.56
C THR A 394 4.71 18.33 1.09
N GLN A 395 3.56 18.26 0.41
CA GLN A 395 3.42 18.53 -1.02
C GLN A 395 4.47 17.78 -1.86
N GLY A 396 4.72 16.52 -1.52
CA GLY A 396 5.68 15.66 -2.22
C GLY A 396 7.13 15.79 -1.77
N ALA A 397 7.46 16.69 -0.84
CA ALA A 397 8.84 16.90 -0.40
C ALA A 397 9.41 15.75 0.46
N GLN A 398 8.56 15.03 1.19
CA GLN A 398 8.94 13.81 1.92
C GLN A 398 8.08 12.64 1.48
N ALA A 399 8.74 11.53 1.15
CA ALA A 399 8.10 10.27 0.81
C ALA A 399 8.80 9.15 1.56
N VAL A 400 8.01 8.19 2.05
CA VAL A 400 8.50 6.93 2.60
C VAL A 400 7.91 5.82 1.74
N GLN A 401 8.78 5.07 1.07
CA GLN A 401 8.43 3.95 0.24
C GLN A 401 8.22 2.73 1.13
N VAL A 402 7.03 2.59 1.70
CA VAL A 402 6.69 1.52 2.66
C VAL A 402 6.76 0.10 2.09
N ARG A 403 6.92 -0.02 0.77
CA ARG A 403 7.13 -1.28 0.05
C ARG A 403 8.62 -1.52 -0.30
N ALA A 404 9.55 -0.66 0.09
CA ALA A 404 10.98 -0.91 -0.12
C ALA A 404 11.54 -1.85 0.96
N PHE A 405 12.78 -2.31 0.82
CA PHE A 405 13.47 -2.97 1.93
C PHE A 405 13.59 -2.05 3.16
N SER A 406 13.59 -2.67 4.34
CA SER A 406 13.54 -1.99 5.63
C SER A 406 14.65 -0.95 5.81
N ALA A 407 15.85 -1.19 5.28
CA ALA A 407 16.95 -0.23 5.29
C ALA A 407 16.58 1.11 4.62
N ARG A 408 16.04 1.06 3.38
CA ARG A 408 15.59 2.25 2.65
C ARG A 408 14.44 2.95 3.39
N GLN A 409 13.50 2.18 3.94
CA GLN A 409 12.39 2.74 4.71
C GLN A 409 12.90 3.52 5.93
N ARG A 410 13.83 2.95 6.70
CA ARG A 410 14.43 3.59 7.88
C ARG A 410 15.19 4.88 7.52
N ASP A 411 15.94 4.86 6.41
CA ASP A 411 16.64 6.05 5.92
C ASP A 411 15.67 7.17 5.51
N GLU A 412 14.58 6.83 4.81
CA GLU A 412 13.52 7.78 4.43
C GLU A 412 12.79 8.34 5.65
N LEU A 413 12.48 7.50 6.65
CA LEU A 413 11.90 7.92 7.92
C LEU A 413 12.83 8.84 8.71
N ALA A 414 14.12 8.56 8.74
CA ALA A 414 15.11 9.40 9.39
C ALA A 414 15.19 10.78 8.74
N ARG A 415 15.14 10.86 7.40
CA ARG A 415 15.07 12.14 6.67
C ARG A 415 13.76 12.89 6.96
N ALA A 416 12.62 12.21 6.95
CA ALA A 416 11.33 12.82 7.25
C ALA A 416 11.25 13.34 8.70
N SER A 417 11.93 12.68 9.64
CA SER A 417 12.01 13.09 11.05
C SER A 417 12.64 14.46 11.26
N ALA A 418 13.49 14.92 10.34
CA ALA A 418 14.10 16.24 10.40
C ALA A 418 13.10 17.40 10.28
N ILE A 419 11.89 17.15 9.76
CA ILE A 419 10.85 18.17 9.59
C ILE A 419 9.65 17.98 10.52
N ARG A 420 9.73 17.07 11.51
CA ARG A 420 8.60 16.65 12.36
C ARG A 420 7.83 17.80 13.03
N GLU A 421 8.54 18.86 13.44
CA GLU A 421 7.95 20.05 14.08
C GLU A 421 7.33 21.05 13.10
N ARG A 422 7.69 20.95 11.82
CA ARG A 422 7.22 21.82 10.73
C ARG A 422 6.09 21.21 9.93
N LEU A 423 5.73 19.96 10.22
CA LEU A 423 4.63 19.29 9.54
C LEU A 423 3.32 19.98 9.92
N PRO A 424 2.60 20.54 8.94
CA PRO A 424 1.38 21.25 9.22
C PRO A 424 0.34 20.34 9.87
N ALA A 425 -0.32 20.83 10.92
CA ALA A 425 -1.44 20.16 11.59
C ALA A 425 -2.81 20.56 11.03
N TRP A 426 -2.87 21.42 10.00
CA TRP A 426 -4.14 21.91 9.43
C TRP A 426 -4.88 20.84 8.61
N ALA A 427 -6.19 21.06 8.43
CA ALA A 427 -7.09 20.25 7.62
C ALA A 427 -6.89 20.58 6.13
N PHE A 428 -6.55 19.60 5.30
CA PHE A 428 -6.30 19.80 3.87
C PHE A 428 -7.39 20.66 3.18
N GLY A 429 -7.01 21.65 2.35
CA GLY A 429 -7.94 22.52 1.62
C GLY A 429 -8.18 23.96 2.11
N ALA A 430 -7.37 24.54 3.02
CA ALA A 430 -7.44 25.98 3.34
C ALA A 430 -6.88 26.87 2.23
#